data_AF-A0A537DUA2-F1
#
_entry.id   AF-A0A537DUA2-F1
#
_cell.length_a   1.000
_cell.length_b   1.000
_cell.length_c   1.000
_cell.angle_alpha   90.00
_cell.angle_beta   90.00
_cell.angle_gamma   90.00
#
_symmetry.space_group_name_H-M   'P 1'
#
loop_
_entity.id
_entity.type
_entity.pdbx_description
1 polymer ?
#
loop_
_entity_poly.entity_id
_entity_poly.type
_entity_poly.pdbx_seq_one_letter_code
_entity_poly.pdbx_strand_id
1 'polypeptide(L)'
;MTLFARSFLLIALLIVTAVLASFQIYLVYEREPRSRELAQQTVSVINLTRAALVSADPFRRRQLLIDLNESEGLRVYPATQSERLAPLPGDPLLNRVAQRVRTALGENTRFAYARDGEEGFWVSFFIDSDEFWAMLPLERFAPAFGLQWLGWGLGLLALALAGAWLIAFGIARPLAGLTRAAGRLGRGEPHQPVPEEGARELLALAAAFNRMASDLAGMERERAMVLAGISHDLRTPLSRLRLMLEMSGAESTASEAMITDIDEIDGVIGQFLDFARSETGDKSENDLNELLDDLAGHYARLGRKVSFRHQPMPAFAFARMAVR
;
A
#
# COMPACT_ATOMS: atom_id res chain seq x y z
N MET A 1 10.09 -8.28 -18.09
CA MET A 1 9.41 -8.04 -16.80
C MET A 1 9.95 -6.76 -16.21
N THR A 2 9.09 -5.81 -15.83
CA THR A 2 9.50 -4.55 -15.19
C THR A 2 10.28 -4.85 -13.91
N LEU A 3 11.29 -4.04 -13.60
CA LEU A 3 12.10 -4.23 -12.38
C LEU A 3 11.20 -4.25 -11.14
N PHE A 4 10.14 -3.46 -11.16
CA PHE A 4 9.10 -3.41 -10.15
C PHE A 4 8.33 -4.73 -9.94
N ALA A 5 7.82 -5.36 -11.01
CA ALA A 5 7.16 -6.65 -10.91
C ALA A 5 8.14 -7.73 -10.39
N ARG A 6 9.42 -7.59 -10.74
CA ARG A 6 10.49 -8.45 -10.26
C ARG A 6 10.75 -8.23 -8.76
N SER A 7 10.83 -6.99 -8.28
CA SER A 7 11.01 -6.66 -6.86
C SER A 7 9.82 -7.11 -6.02
N PHE A 8 8.60 -6.86 -6.49
CA PHE A 8 7.38 -7.30 -5.82
C PHE A 8 7.31 -8.83 -5.75
N LEU A 9 7.57 -9.53 -6.85
CA LEU A 9 7.61 -10.99 -6.86
C LEU A 9 8.74 -11.53 -5.97
N LEU A 10 9.90 -10.88 -5.92
CA LEU A 10 11.00 -11.30 -5.05
C LEU A 10 10.65 -11.13 -3.57
N ILE A 11 10.02 -10.01 -3.19
CA ILE A 11 9.59 -9.79 -1.80
C ILE A 11 8.45 -10.75 -1.43
N ALA A 12 7.46 -10.92 -2.30
CA ALA A 12 6.38 -11.88 -2.10
C ALA A 12 6.92 -13.31 -1.99
N LEU A 13 7.84 -13.70 -2.88
CA LEU A 13 8.49 -15.01 -2.84
C LEU A 13 9.36 -15.17 -1.60
N LEU A 14 10.07 -14.14 -1.16
CA LEU A 14 10.89 -14.16 0.06
C LEU A 14 10.00 -14.33 1.30
N ILE A 15 8.86 -13.63 1.35
CA ILE A 15 7.90 -13.76 2.44
C ILE A 15 7.30 -15.18 2.43
N VAL A 16 6.84 -15.65 1.27
CA VAL A 16 6.26 -17.00 1.14
C VAL A 16 7.29 -18.08 1.49
N THR A 17 8.54 -17.94 1.06
CA THR A 17 9.60 -18.90 1.39
C THR A 17 10.02 -18.82 2.85
N ALA A 18 10.08 -17.63 3.46
CA ALA A 18 10.32 -17.47 4.89
C ALA A 18 9.19 -18.09 5.73
N VAL A 19 7.93 -17.95 5.29
CA VAL A 19 6.76 -18.56 5.93
C VAL A 19 6.79 -20.07 5.81
N LEU A 20 7.03 -20.58 4.61
CA LEU A 20 7.18 -22.03 4.39
C LEU A 20 8.36 -22.58 5.17
N ALA A 21 9.49 -21.88 5.22
CA ALA A 21 10.65 -22.28 6.02
C ALA A 21 10.34 -22.27 7.51
N SER A 22 9.68 -21.23 8.04
CA SER A 22 9.26 -21.18 9.45
C SER A 22 8.28 -22.29 9.79
N PHE A 23 7.34 -22.59 8.90
CA PHE A 23 6.39 -23.69 9.06
C PHE A 23 7.09 -25.06 9.01
N GLN A 24 8.07 -25.23 8.10
CA GLN A 24 8.87 -26.44 8.00
C GLN A 24 9.78 -26.63 9.23
N ILE A 25 10.41 -25.56 9.71
CA ILE A 25 11.19 -25.57 10.95
C ILE A 25 10.29 -25.97 12.13
N TYR A 26 9.05 -25.49 12.21
CA TYR A 26 8.11 -25.95 13.24
C TYR A 26 7.78 -27.45 13.12
N LEU A 27 7.46 -27.92 11.91
CA LEU A 27 7.08 -29.32 11.67
C LEU A 27 8.24 -30.31 11.93
N VAL A 28 9.47 -29.90 11.63
CA VAL A 28 10.66 -30.76 11.71
C VAL A 28 11.40 -30.59 13.04
N TYR A 29 11.62 -29.36 13.48
CA TYR A 29 12.54 -29.02 14.58
C TYR A 29 11.89 -28.98 15.96
N GLU A 30 10.61 -28.63 16.09
CA GLU A 30 9.97 -28.50 17.41
C GLU A 30 9.28 -29.80 17.85
N ARG A 31 8.94 -30.69 16.90
CA ARG A 31 8.30 -31.99 17.18
C ARG A 31 9.28 -33.06 17.70
N GLU A 32 10.54 -33.03 17.28
CA GLU A 32 11.54 -34.02 17.71
C GLU A 32 12.03 -33.85 19.16
N PRO A 33 12.50 -32.69 19.63
CA PRO A 33 12.97 -32.53 20.99
C PRO A 33 11.83 -32.68 22.00
N ARG A 34 10.65 -32.12 21.73
CA ARG A 34 9.49 -32.20 22.64
C ARG A 34 9.03 -33.63 22.89
N SER A 35 9.04 -34.48 21.87
CA SER A 35 8.70 -35.90 22.01
C SER A 35 9.78 -36.72 22.71
N ARG A 36 11.05 -36.28 22.70
CA ARG A 36 12.13 -36.87 23.51
C ARG A 36 12.00 -36.45 24.97
N GLU A 37 11.77 -35.17 25.22
CA GLU A 37 11.63 -34.59 26.56
C GLU A 37 10.43 -35.20 27.29
N LEU A 38 9.25 -35.24 26.66
CA LEU A 38 8.06 -35.86 27.25
C LEU A 38 8.24 -37.35 27.50
N ALA A 39 8.91 -38.07 26.59
CA ALA A 39 9.21 -39.48 26.79
C ALA A 39 10.19 -39.69 27.96
N GLN A 40 11.24 -38.88 28.07
CA GLN A 40 12.20 -38.93 29.17
C GLN A 40 11.57 -38.60 30.52
N GLN A 41 10.72 -37.57 30.58
CA GLN A 41 9.95 -37.24 31.78
C GLN A 41 9.03 -38.40 32.18
N THR A 42 8.29 -38.97 31.21
CA THR A 42 7.40 -40.12 31.46
C THR A 42 8.18 -41.33 31.99
N VAL A 43 9.29 -41.67 31.34
CA VAL A 43 10.16 -42.78 31.75
C VAL A 43 10.76 -42.53 33.14
N SER A 44 11.23 -41.31 33.43
CA SER A 44 11.80 -40.96 34.73
C SER A 44 10.77 -41.09 35.84
N VAL A 45 9.56 -40.54 35.64
CA VAL A 45 8.46 -40.62 36.60
C VAL A 45 8.09 -42.08 36.86
N ILE A 46 7.94 -42.89 35.82
CA ILE A 46 7.61 -44.31 35.97
C ILE A 46 8.73 -45.08 36.67
N ASN A 47 10.01 -44.85 36.32
CA ASN A 47 11.13 -45.54 36.95
C ASN A 47 11.31 -45.13 38.42
N LEU A 48 11.16 -43.86 38.76
CA LEU A 48 11.19 -43.38 40.15
C LEU A 48 10.03 -43.95 40.95
N THR A 49 8.84 -43.99 40.36
CA THR A 49 7.64 -44.58 40.97
C THR A 49 7.84 -46.07 41.19
N ARG A 50 8.33 -46.80 40.19
CA ARG A 50 8.71 -48.22 40.31
C ARG A 50 9.72 -48.41 41.44
N ALA A 51 10.80 -47.64 41.48
CA ALA A 51 11.83 -47.74 42.52
C ALA A 51 11.27 -47.45 43.92
N ALA A 52 10.41 -46.43 44.06
CA ALA A 52 9.75 -46.10 45.31
C ALA A 52 8.78 -47.21 45.76
N LEU A 53 7.97 -47.77 44.86
CA LEU A 53 7.04 -48.85 45.17
C LEU A 53 7.74 -50.17 45.52
N VAL A 54 8.85 -50.49 44.83
CA VAL A 54 9.65 -51.70 45.09
C VAL A 54 10.37 -51.61 46.44
N SER A 55 10.91 -50.43 46.78
CA SER A 55 11.62 -50.21 48.05
C SER A 55 10.70 -49.91 49.24
N ALA A 56 9.43 -49.55 48.99
CA ALA A 56 8.46 -49.28 50.03
C ALA A 56 8.08 -50.56 50.80
N ASP A 57 8.06 -50.42 52.14
CA ASP A 57 7.54 -51.43 53.05
C ASP A 57 6.10 -51.85 52.64
N PRO A 58 5.78 -53.15 52.55
CA PRO A 58 4.44 -53.64 52.16
C PRO A 58 3.28 -53.00 52.92
N PHE A 59 3.48 -52.64 54.19
CA PHE A 59 2.45 -52.00 55.00
C PHE A 59 2.24 -50.51 54.66
N ARG A 60 3.28 -49.83 54.16
CA ARG A 60 3.24 -48.40 53.81
C ARG A 60 3.02 -48.13 52.32
N ARG A 61 3.12 -49.15 51.46
CA ARG A 61 2.89 -49.04 50.00
C ARG A 61 1.53 -48.42 49.66
N ARG A 62 0.47 -48.76 50.39
CA ARG A 62 -0.86 -48.15 50.20
C ARG A 62 -0.88 -46.65 50.51
N GLN A 63 -0.19 -46.23 51.58
CA GLN A 63 -0.08 -44.82 51.92
C GLN A 63 0.74 -44.07 50.87
N LEU A 64 1.85 -44.64 50.40
CA LEU A 64 2.67 -44.05 49.34
C LEU A 64 1.88 -43.85 48.03
N LEU A 65 1.01 -44.80 47.66
CA LEU A 65 0.14 -44.67 46.49
C LEU A 65 -0.88 -43.51 46.63
N ILE A 66 -1.41 -43.31 47.84
CA ILE A 66 -2.31 -42.18 48.15
C ILE A 66 -1.52 -40.87 48.08
N ASP A 67 -0.36 -40.81 48.72
CA ASP A 67 0.49 -39.62 48.76
C ASP A 67 0.95 -39.22 47.34
N LEU A 68 1.37 -40.19 46.50
CA LEU A 68 1.76 -39.94 45.10
C LEU A 68 0.60 -39.40 44.24
N ASN A 69 -0.62 -39.89 44.49
CA ASN A 69 -1.80 -39.39 43.80
C ASN A 69 -2.13 -37.95 44.22
N GLU A 70 -2.02 -37.62 45.51
CA GLU A 70 -2.34 -36.29 46.04
C GLU A 70 -1.25 -35.24 45.72
N SER A 71 0.03 -35.59 45.79
CA SER A 71 1.13 -34.63 45.66
C SER A 71 1.69 -34.48 44.25
N GLU A 72 1.77 -35.58 43.48
CA GLU A 72 2.41 -35.60 42.15
C GLU A 72 1.39 -35.70 41.01
N GLY A 73 0.10 -35.95 41.34
CA GLY A 73 -0.96 -36.18 40.37
C GLY A 73 -0.78 -37.48 39.56
N LEU A 74 0.08 -38.38 40.04
CA LEU A 74 0.38 -39.64 39.40
C LEU A 74 -0.52 -40.73 39.97
N ARG A 75 -1.51 -41.15 39.19
CA ARG A 75 -2.39 -42.24 39.59
C ARG A 75 -1.83 -43.57 39.12
N VAL A 76 -1.51 -44.44 40.07
CA VAL A 76 -1.05 -45.80 39.80
C VAL A 76 -2.13 -46.79 40.20
N TYR A 77 -2.52 -47.66 39.26
CA TYR A 77 -3.53 -48.70 39.48
C TYR A 77 -3.01 -50.06 39.08
N PRO A 78 -3.38 -51.15 39.76
CA PRO A 78 -3.11 -52.50 39.26
C PRO A 78 -3.89 -52.76 37.97
N ALA A 79 -3.27 -53.47 37.02
CA ALA A 79 -3.94 -53.93 35.81
C ALA A 79 -4.90 -55.08 36.12
N THR A 80 -6.05 -55.11 35.45
CA THR A 80 -7.07 -56.14 35.63
C THR A 80 -7.50 -56.70 34.27
N GLN A 81 -7.92 -57.97 34.24
CA GLN A 81 -8.28 -58.64 32.98
C GLN A 81 -9.60 -58.14 32.36
N SER A 82 -10.41 -57.39 33.12
CA SER A 82 -11.72 -56.86 32.70
C SER A 82 -11.72 -55.36 32.36
N GLU A 83 -10.55 -54.74 32.25
CA GLU A 83 -10.42 -53.31 31.97
C GLU A 83 -10.79 -52.96 30.51
N ARG A 84 -11.48 -51.84 30.31
CA ARG A 84 -11.81 -51.32 28.97
C ARG A 84 -10.81 -50.25 28.57
N LEU A 85 -10.01 -50.54 27.55
CA LEU A 85 -8.98 -49.64 27.05
C LEU A 85 -9.41 -49.02 25.72
N ALA A 86 -9.35 -47.69 25.64
CA ALA A 86 -9.44 -46.98 24.37
C ALA A 86 -8.04 -46.86 23.74
N PRO A 87 -7.86 -47.19 22.45
CA PRO A 87 -6.56 -47.08 21.79
C PRO A 87 -6.10 -45.63 21.72
N LEU A 88 -4.78 -45.43 21.58
CA LEU A 88 -4.22 -44.10 21.36
C LEU A 88 -4.84 -43.47 20.09
N PRO A 89 -5.20 -42.17 20.13
CA PRO A 89 -5.66 -41.47 18.94
C PRO A 89 -4.56 -41.45 17.87
N GLY A 90 -4.94 -41.23 16.62
CA GLY A 90 -4.02 -41.11 15.47
C GLY A 90 -3.10 -39.88 15.50
N ASP A 91 -2.79 -39.34 16.69
CA ASP A 91 -1.90 -38.21 16.88
C ASP A 91 -0.43 -38.64 16.68
N PRO A 92 0.29 -38.04 15.71
CA PRO A 92 1.70 -38.35 15.46
C PRO A 92 2.63 -38.10 16.65
N LEU A 93 2.31 -37.16 17.54
CA LEU A 93 3.12 -36.85 18.72
C LEU A 93 3.01 -37.96 19.77
N LEU A 94 1.76 -38.33 20.13
CA LEU A 94 1.49 -39.37 21.12
C LEU A 94 2.06 -40.73 20.68
N ASN A 95 1.93 -41.07 19.40
CA ASN A 95 2.48 -42.31 18.86
C ASN A 95 4.01 -42.36 18.94
N ARG A 96 4.71 -41.24 18.69
CA ARG A 96 6.17 -41.15 18.83
C ARG A 96 6.61 -41.22 20.30
N VAL A 97 5.89 -40.57 21.21
CA VAL A 97 6.17 -40.66 22.65
C VAL A 97 5.98 -42.10 23.12
N ALA A 98 4.85 -42.73 22.78
CA ALA A 98 4.56 -44.14 23.11
C ALA A 98 5.66 -45.07 22.59
N GLN A 99 6.11 -44.89 21.34
CA GLN A 99 7.20 -45.69 20.78
C GLN A 99 8.50 -45.53 21.60
N ARG A 100 8.88 -44.31 21.96
CA ARG A 100 10.10 -44.07 22.76
C ARG A 100 9.99 -44.60 24.18
N VAL A 101 8.83 -44.45 24.81
CA VAL A 101 8.55 -44.99 26.14
C VAL A 101 8.61 -46.52 26.11
N ARG A 102 8.05 -47.15 25.06
CA ARG A 102 8.16 -48.61 24.85
C ARG A 102 9.61 -49.07 24.75
N THR A 103 10.44 -48.38 23.97
CA THR A 103 11.87 -48.70 23.85
C THR A 103 12.60 -48.61 25.20
N ALA A 104 12.20 -47.71 26.09
CA ALA A 104 12.84 -47.50 27.38
C ALA A 104 12.32 -48.42 28.51
N LEU A 105 11.01 -48.74 28.53
CA LEU A 105 10.36 -49.52 29.58
C LEU A 105 10.21 -51.01 29.23
N GLY A 106 10.31 -51.37 27.95
CA GLY A 106 10.23 -52.73 27.42
C GLY A 106 9.10 -52.92 26.40
N GLU A 107 9.25 -53.90 25.50
CA GLU A 107 8.31 -54.15 24.38
C GLU A 107 6.89 -54.50 24.83
N ASN A 108 6.71 -55.06 26.02
CA ASN A 108 5.41 -55.42 26.59
C ASN A 108 4.62 -54.22 27.13
N THR A 109 5.19 -53.00 27.07
CA THR A 109 4.53 -51.76 27.51
C THR A 109 3.28 -51.48 26.66
N ARG A 110 2.13 -51.47 27.32
CA ARG A 110 0.82 -51.14 26.73
C ARG A 110 0.50 -49.67 26.93
N PHE A 111 -0.27 -49.11 26.00
CA PHE A 111 -0.71 -47.71 26.05
C PHE A 111 -2.20 -47.62 25.78
N ALA A 112 -2.87 -46.69 26.46
CA ALA A 112 -4.27 -46.37 26.21
C ALA A 112 -4.51 -44.86 26.33
N TYR A 113 -5.50 -44.36 25.59
CA TYR A 113 -5.98 -42.98 25.72
C TYR A 113 -7.05 -42.83 26.79
N ALA A 114 -7.75 -43.92 27.10
CA ALA A 114 -8.69 -43.96 28.21
C ALA A 114 -8.74 -45.36 28.80
N ARG A 115 -8.96 -45.43 30.12
CA ARG A 115 -9.16 -46.68 30.86
C ARG A 115 -10.44 -46.55 31.67
N ASP A 116 -11.38 -47.46 31.45
CA ASP A 116 -12.69 -47.50 32.13
C ASP A 116 -13.47 -46.17 32.09
N GLY A 117 -13.28 -45.39 31.02
CA GLY A 117 -13.91 -44.09 30.83
C GLY A 117 -13.11 -42.88 31.33
N GLU A 118 -11.98 -43.09 32.03
CA GLU A 118 -11.08 -42.00 32.42
C GLU A 118 -10.08 -41.69 31.29
N GLU A 119 -10.19 -40.49 30.71
CA GLU A 119 -9.26 -40.00 29.69
C GLU A 119 -7.91 -39.63 30.29
N GLY A 120 -6.83 -40.08 29.66
CA GLY A 120 -5.47 -39.89 30.12
C GLY A 120 -4.46 -40.59 29.22
N PHE A 121 -3.20 -40.16 29.25
CA PHE A 121 -2.14 -40.97 28.63
C PHE A 121 -1.73 -42.08 29.60
N TRP A 122 -2.34 -43.25 29.42
CA TRP A 122 -2.12 -44.42 30.26
C TRP A 122 -0.92 -45.22 29.75
N VAL A 123 0.04 -45.47 30.64
CA VAL A 123 1.24 -46.27 30.35
C VAL A 123 1.30 -47.43 31.33
N SER A 124 1.41 -48.66 30.81
CA SER A 124 1.60 -49.82 31.67
C SER A 124 3.06 -50.03 32.02
N PHE A 125 3.33 -50.54 33.21
CA PHE A 125 4.66 -50.91 33.65
C PHE A 125 4.58 -52.10 34.60
N PHE A 126 5.62 -52.93 34.58
CA PHE A 126 5.67 -54.13 35.40
C PHE A 126 6.49 -53.89 36.68
N ILE A 127 6.04 -54.42 37.80
CA ILE A 127 6.83 -54.61 39.01
C ILE A 127 6.83 -56.12 39.28
N ASP A 128 8.00 -56.75 39.24
CA ASP A 128 8.14 -58.21 39.29
C ASP A 128 7.28 -58.88 38.20
N SER A 129 6.20 -59.58 38.58
CA SER A 129 5.23 -60.20 37.67
C SER A 129 3.93 -59.40 37.47
N ASP A 130 3.72 -58.36 38.27
CA ASP A 130 2.45 -57.65 38.35
C ASP A 130 2.48 -56.41 37.46
N GLU A 131 1.43 -56.23 36.65
CA GLU A 131 1.29 -55.07 35.77
C GLU A 131 0.52 -53.96 36.48
N PHE A 132 1.04 -52.73 36.34
CA PHE A 132 0.46 -51.52 36.87
C PHE A 132 0.27 -50.50 35.74
N TRP A 133 -0.69 -49.61 35.91
CA TRP A 133 -1.00 -48.52 35.02
C TRP A 133 -0.67 -47.20 35.70
N ALA A 134 0.14 -46.37 35.03
CA ALA A 134 0.34 -44.98 35.39
C ALA A 134 -0.50 -44.08 34.46
N MET A 135 -1.30 -43.18 35.04
CA MET A 135 -2.05 -42.17 34.31
C MET A 135 -1.27 -40.87 34.26
N LEU A 136 -1.03 -40.34 33.05
CA LEU A 136 -0.47 -39.01 32.84
C LEU A 136 -1.55 -38.06 32.29
N PRO A 137 -1.65 -36.83 32.83
CA PRO A 137 -2.60 -35.83 32.35
C PRO A 137 -2.37 -35.47 30.87
N LEU A 138 -3.44 -35.42 30.08
CA LEU A 138 -3.38 -35.09 28.64
C LEU A 138 -2.96 -33.63 28.39
N GLU A 139 -3.10 -32.74 29.37
CA GLU A 139 -2.67 -31.33 29.28
C GLU A 139 -1.16 -31.22 29.03
N ARG A 140 -0.36 -32.20 29.46
CA ARG A 140 1.08 -32.26 29.17
C ARG A 140 1.38 -32.45 27.68
N PHE A 141 0.43 -33.04 26.95
CA PHE A 141 0.51 -33.32 25.52
C PHE A 141 -0.27 -32.31 24.68
N ALA A 142 -1.00 -31.38 25.30
CA ALA A 142 -1.75 -30.37 24.58
C ALA A 142 -0.80 -29.52 23.71
N PRO A 143 -1.16 -29.26 22.44
CA PRO A 143 -0.38 -28.38 21.60
C PRO A 143 -0.31 -27.03 22.30
N ALA A 144 0.91 -26.58 22.60
CA ALA A 144 1.16 -25.23 23.07
C ALA A 144 0.97 -24.31 21.88
N PHE A 145 -0.28 -24.11 21.44
CA PHE A 145 -0.66 -23.08 20.48
C PHE A 145 -0.55 -21.73 21.19
N GLY A 146 0.67 -21.39 21.61
CA GLY A 146 0.94 -20.27 22.48
C GLY A 146 0.61 -18.97 21.76
N LEU A 147 0.16 -17.98 22.53
CA LEU A 147 -0.09 -16.61 22.09
C LEU A 147 1.06 -16.04 21.22
N GLN A 148 2.28 -16.54 21.44
CA GLN A 148 3.47 -16.28 20.63
C GLN A 148 3.27 -16.54 19.12
N TRP A 149 2.62 -17.63 18.71
CA TRP A 149 2.39 -17.96 17.30
C TRP A 149 1.38 -17.02 16.66
N LEU A 150 0.37 -16.59 17.43
CA LEU A 150 -0.55 -15.53 17.03
C LEU A 150 0.23 -14.22 16.80
N GLY A 151 1.20 -13.92 17.68
CA GLY A 151 2.11 -12.79 17.55
C GLY A 151 2.98 -12.84 16.28
N TRP A 152 3.58 -13.98 15.97
CA TRP A 152 4.34 -14.18 14.72
C TRP A 152 3.47 -14.02 13.48
N GLY A 153 2.26 -14.62 13.48
CA GLY A 153 1.31 -14.48 12.38
C GLY A 153 0.83 -13.04 12.19
N LEU A 154 0.55 -12.33 13.28
CA LEU A 154 0.15 -10.93 13.24
C LEU A 154 1.30 -10.02 12.80
N GLY A 155 2.53 -10.28 13.25
CA GLY A 155 3.72 -9.55 12.84
C GLY A 155 4.00 -9.70 11.34
N LEU A 156 3.80 -10.90 10.82
CA LEU A 156 3.92 -11.18 9.38
C LEU A 156 2.83 -10.45 8.57
N LEU A 157 1.58 -10.48 9.04
CA LEU A 157 0.48 -9.76 8.41
C LEU A 157 0.75 -8.25 8.40
N ALA A 158 1.22 -7.70 9.52
CA ALA A 158 1.59 -6.29 9.63
C ALA A 158 2.71 -5.92 8.66
N LEU A 159 3.73 -6.77 8.52
CA LEU A 159 4.84 -6.55 7.58
C LEU A 159 4.38 -6.61 6.12
N ALA A 160 3.50 -7.55 5.78
CA ALA A 160 2.90 -7.65 4.44
C ALA A 160 2.05 -6.42 4.11
N LEU A 161 1.22 -5.96 5.04
CA LEU A 161 0.41 -4.74 4.89
C LEU A 161 1.30 -3.49 4.77
N ALA A 162 2.36 -3.39 5.57
CA ALA A 162 3.32 -2.28 5.49
C ALA A 162 4.02 -2.25 4.13
N GLY A 163 4.47 -3.40 3.61
CA GLY A 163 5.07 -3.52 2.29
C GLY A 163 4.10 -3.13 1.17
N ALA A 164 2.85 -3.62 1.23
CA ALA A 164 1.81 -3.26 0.27
C ALA A 164 1.50 -1.75 0.31
N TRP A 165 1.43 -1.16 1.51
CA TRP A 165 1.17 0.26 1.69
C TRP A 165 2.31 1.14 1.15
N LEU A 166 3.57 0.79 1.41
CA LEU A 166 4.73 1.52 0.88
C LEU A 166 4.75 1.51 -0.65
N ILE A 167 4.44 0.36 -1.26
CA ILE A 167 4.38 0.21 -2.71
C ILE A 167 3.22 1.04 -3.29
N ALA A 168 2.02 0.92 -2.73
CA ALA A 168 0.86 1.67 -3.17
C ALA A 168 1.11 3.18 -3.07
N PHE A 169 1.69 3.63 -1.96
CA PHE A 169 1.98 5.05 -1.74
C PHE A 169 3.07 5.58 -2.70
N GLY A 170 4.11 4.79 -2.95
CA GLY A 170 5.20 5.14 -3.87
C GLY A 170 4.76 5.28 -5.33
N ILE A 171 3.66 4.65 -5.74
CA ILE A 171 3.13 4.69 -7.11
C ILE A 171 1.95 5.64 -7.23
N ALA A 172 0.97 5.55 -6.33
CA ALA A 172 -0.27 6.31 -6.45
C ALA A 172 -0.04 7.81 -6.33
N ARG A 173 0.90 8.25 -5.48
CA ARG A 173 1.14 9.68 -5.25
C ARG A 173 1.76 10.38 -6.47
N PRO A 174 2.83 9.88 -7.11
CA PRO A 174 3.36 10.48 -8.33
C PRO A 174 2.39 10.43 -9.50
N LEU A 175 1.65 9.32 -9.67
CA LEU A 175 0.63 9.19 -10.72
C LEU A 175 -0.49 10.22 -10.55
N ALA A 176 -1.01 10.40 -9.34
CA ALA A 176 -2.01 11.42 -9.06
C ALA A 176 -1.47 12.84 -9.35
N GLY A 177 -0.17 13.07 -9.10
CA GLY A 177 0.53 14.31 -9.48
C GLY A 177 0.52 14.54 -11.00
N LEU A 178 0.92 13.53 -11.78
CA LEU A 178 0.87 13.54 -13.24
C LEU A 178 -0.55 13.77 -13.77
N THR A 179 -1.56 13.09 -13.23
CA THR A 179 -2.96 13.28 -13.64
C THR A 179 -3.43 14.72 -13.42
N ARG A 180 -3.10 15.33 -12.27
CA ARG A 180 -3.42 16.74 -12.01
C ARG A 180 -2.67 17.66 -12.96
N ALA A 181 -1.38 17.42 -13.19
CA ALA A 181 -0.58 18.23 -14.10
C ALA A 181 -1.08 18.16 -15.55
N ALA A 182 -1.47 16.97 -16.02
CA ALA A 182 -2.09 16.79 -17.33
C ALA A 182 -3.44 17.51 -17.42
N GLY A 183 -4.25 17.47 -16.35
CA GLY A 183 -5.51 18.21 -16.28
C GLY A 183 -5.31 19.73 -16.36
N ARG A 184 -4.28 20.27 -15.71
CA ARG A 184 -3.91 21.71 -15.81
C ARG A 184 -3.42 22.07 -17.21
N LEU A 185 -2.53 21.25 -17.78
CA LEU A 185 -2.02 21.45 -19.13
C LEU A 185 -3.17 21.48 -20.17
N GLY A 186 -4.14 20.58 -20.02
CA GLY A 186 -5.34 20.55 -20.89
C GLY A 186 -6.27 21.77 -20.75
N ARG A 187 -6.13 22.57 -19.70
CA ARG A 187 -6.87 23.84 -19.51
C ARG A 187 -6.08 25.07 -19.99
N GLY A 188 -4.89 24.87 -20.54
CA GLY A 188 -3.99 25.97 -20.91
C GLY A 188 -3.37 26.69 -19.71
N GLU A 189 -3.34 26.07 -18.52
CA GLU A 189 -2.64 26.64 -17.38
C GLU A 189 -1.11 26.53 -17.58
N PRO A 190 -0.31 27.48 -17.03
CA PRO A 190 1.13 27.47 -17.19
C PRO A 190 1.76 26.16 -16.70
N HIS A 191 2.70 25.63 -17.49
CA HIS A 191 3.38 24.38 -17.18
C HIS A 191 4.21 24.54 -15.90
N GLN A 192 3.89 23.73 -14.89
CA GLN A 192 4.74 23.51 -13.73
C GLN A 192 5.34 22.09 -13.84
N PRO A 193 6.67 21.95 -13.85
CA PRO A 193 7.33 20.66 -13.98
C PRO A 193 6.88 19.69 -12.89
N VAL A 194 6.56 18.46 -13.30
CA VAL A 194 6.27 17.39 -12.35
C VAL A 194 7.59 16.84 -11.81
N PRO A 195 7.74 16.62 -10.49
CA PRO A 195 8.95 16.03 -9.93
C PRO A 195 9.28 14.69 -10.58
N GLU A 196 10.52 14.57 -11.04
CA GLU A 196 11.07 13.32 -11.55
C GLU A 196 11.59 12.50 -10.36
N GLU A 197 10.67 11.82 -9.67
CA GLU A 197 10.97 11.01 -8.49
C GLU A 197 10.36 9.60 -8.60
N GLY A 198 10.95 8.66 -7.87
CA GLY A 198 10.44 7.29 -7.75
C GLY A 198 11.13 6.27 -8.66
N ALA A 199 10.39 5.25 -9.07
CA ALA A 199 10.93 4.15 -9.87
C ALA A 199 11.38 4.63 -11.27
N ARG A 200 12.28 3.88 -11.92
CA ARG A 200 12.82 4.23 -13.24
C ARG A 200 11.73 4.48 -14.30
N GLU A 201 10.66 3.71 -14.25
CA GLU A 201 9.52 3.85 -15.14
C GLU A 201 8.73 5.15 -14.88
N LEU A 202 8.56 5.53 -13.61
CA LEU A 202 7.93 6.80 -13.22
C LEU A 202 8.80 8.00 -13.61
N LEU A 203 10.11 7.90 -13.40
CA LEU A 203 11.09 8.89 -13.85
C LEU A 203 11.01 9.12 -15.36
N ALA A 204 11.01 8.03 -16.14
CA ALA A 204 10.91 8.11 -17.59
C ALA A 204 9.59 8.74 -18.05
N LEU A 205 8.48 8.40 -17.38
CA LEU A 205 7.16 8.97 -17.68
C LEU A 205 7.08 10.46 -17.32
N ALA A 206 7.57 10.86 -16.15
CA ALA A 206 7.61 12.26 -15.71
C ALA A 206 8.48 13.10 -16.64
N ALA A 207 9.67 12.61 -17.01
CA ALA A 207 10.56 13.28 -17.94
C ALA A 207 9.93 13.41 -19.34
N ALA A 208 9.22 12.38 -19.83
CA ALA A 208 8.52 12.44 -21.11
C ALA A 208 7.35 13.45 -21.07
N PHE A 209 6.60 13.49 -19.98
CA PHE A 209 5.53 14.46 -19.78
C PHE A 209 6.06 15.91 -19.73
N ASN A 210 7.13 16.15 -18.98
CA ASN A 210 7.76 17.48 -18.87
C ASN A 210 8.28 17.95 -20.23
N ARG A 211 8.93 17.08 -21.01
CA ARG A 211 9.33 17.41 -22.39
C ARG A 211 8.14 17.80 -23.26
N MET A 212 7.11 16.96 -23.30
CA MET A 212 5.90 17.24 -24.09
C MET A 212 5.25 18.58 -23.71
N ALA A 213 5.16 18.89 -22.41
CA ALA A 213 4.59 20.14 -21.95
C ALA A 213 5.47 21.35 -22.31
N SER A 214 6.80 21.21 -22.24
CA SER A 214 7.75 22.23 -22.69
C SER A 214 7.66 22.48 -24.20
N ASP A 215 7.59 21.41 -24.99
CA ASP A 215 7.49 21.47 -26.46
C ASP A 215 6.20 22.17 -26.88
N LEU A 216 5.06 21.82 -26.25
CA LEU A 216 3.77 22.47 -26.50
C LEU A 216 3.84 23.98 -26.18
N ALA A 217 4.40 24.34 -25.02
CA ALA A 217 4.59 25.74 -24.65
C ALA A 217 5.55 26.48 -25.59
N GLY A 218 6.50 25.78 -26.21
CA GLY A 218 7.38 26.30 -27.25
C GLY A 218 6.61 26.59 -28.54
N MET A 219 5.81 25.62 -29.01
CA MET A 219 4.99 25.75 -30.21
C MET A 219 4.00 26.93 -30.12
N GLU A 220 3.36 27.12 -28.97
CA GLU A 220 2.45 28.26 -28.78
C GLU A 220 3.20 29.62 -28.82
N ARG A 221 4.39 29.69 -28.23
CA ARG A 221 5.24 30.90 -28.30
C ARG A 221 5.71 31.19 -29.71
N GLU A 222 6.10 30.16 -30.47
CA GLU A 222 6.50 30.30 -31.86
C GLU A 222 5.34 30.77 -32.73
N ARG A 223 4.14 30.19 -32.55
CA ARG A 223 2.91 30.62 -33.22
C ARG A 223 2.59 32.08 -32.94
N ALA A 224 2.65 32.50 -31.67
CA ALA A 224 2.42 33.89 -31.29
C ALA A 224 3.45 34.86 -31.93
N MET A 225 4.72 34.45 -32.01
CA MET A 225 5.78 35.24 -32.65
C MET A 225 5.57 35.38 -34.16
N VAL A 226 5.21 34.29 -34.85
CA VAL A 226 4.92 34.30 -36.29
C VAL A 226 3.73 35.22 -36.60
N LEU A 227 2.66 35.13 -35.81
CA LEU A 227 1.48 36.00 -35.98
C LEU A 227 1.84 37.48 -35.78
N ALA A 228 2.66 37.80 -34.78
CA ALA A 228 3.14 39.16 -34.56
C ALA A 228 3.99 39.68 -35.74
N GLY A 229 4.85 38.83 -36.31
CA GLY A 229 5.66 39.17 -37.49
C GLY A 229 4.81 39.44 -38.73
N ILE A 230 3.85 38.57 -39.04
CA ILE A 230 2.95 38.74 -40.19
C ILE A 230 2.18 40.06 -40.10
N SER A 231 1.64 40.40 -38.92
CA SER A 231 0.89 41.64 -38.77
C SER A 231 1.75 42.90 -38.88
N HIS A 232 2.99 42.86 -38.40
CA HIS A 232 3.95 43.95 -38.63
C HIS A 232 4.18 44.15 -40.13
N ASP A 233 4.36 43.06 -40.87
CA ASP A 233 4.61 43.08 -42.31
C ASP A 233 3.38 43.49 -43.12
N LEU A 234 2.16 43.27 -42.62
CA LEU A 234 0.90 43.74 -43.24
C LEU A 234 0.61 45.22 -42.98
N ARG A 235 0.96 45.74 -41.79
CA ARG A 235 0.72 47.15 -41.44
C ARG A 235 1.58 48.11 -42.27
N THR A 236 2.78 47.68 -42.66
CA THR A 236 3.70 48.47 -43.49
C THR A 236 3.13 48.84 -44.87
N PRO A 237 2.65 47.89 -45.71
CA PRO A 237 2.03 48.21 -46.99
C PRO A 237 0.68 48.92 -46.84
N LEU A 238 -0.13 48.60 -45.82
CA LEU A 238 -1.39 49.31 -45.56
C LEU A 238 -1.16 50.79 -45.26
N SER A 239 -0.17 51.10 -44.40
CA SER A 239 0.22 52.49 -44.10
C SER A 239 0.70 53.22 -45.35
N ARG A 240 1.42 52.53 -46.24
CA ARG A 240 1.87 53.10 -47.52
C ARG A 240 0.70 53.36 -48.48
N LEU A 241 -0.25 52.43 -48.60
CA LEU A 241 -1.45 52.61 -49.43
C LEU A 241 -2.28 53.79 -48.94
N ARG A 242 -2.47 53.91 -47.63
CA ARG A 242 -3.13 55.06 -47.01
C ARG A 242 -2.43 56.37 -47.37
N LEU A 243 -1.11 56.44 -47.18
CA LEU A 243 -0.32 57.65 -47.53
C LEU A 243 -0.42 57.99 -49.02
N MET A 244 -0.36 56.99 -49.91
CA MET A 244 -0.51 57.21 -51.36
C MET A 244 -1.89 57.79 -51.71
N LEU A 245 -2.95 57.34 -51.04
CA LEU A 245 -4.31 57.86 -51.25
C LEU A 245 -4.43 59.29 -50.72
N GLU A 246 -3.92 59.57 -49.52
CA GLU A 246 -3.88 60.92 -48.92
C GLU A 246 -3.08 61.91 -49.81
N MET A 247 -1.99 61.45 -50.43
CA MET A 247 -1.15 62.28 -51.31
C MET A 247 -1.66 62.41 -52.75
N SER A 248 -2.62 61.57 -53.18
CA SER A 248 -3.11 61.56 -54.57
C SER A 248 -3.87 62.83 -54.98
N GLY A 249 -4.29 63.65 -54.01
CA GLY A 249 -5.01 64.90 -54.26
C GLY A 249 -6.43 64.71 -54.83
N ALA A 250 -6.92 63.46 -54.89
CA ALA A 250 -8.26 63.15 -55.34
C ALA A 250 -9.28 63.40 -54.22
N GLU A 251 -9.87 64.60 -54.17
CA GLU A 251 -11.10 64.91 -53.41
C GLU A 251 -12.30 64.18 -54.03
N SER A 252 -12.27 62.85 -53.95
CA SER A 252 -13.36 62.00 -54.39
C SER A 252 -13.89 61.21 -53.20
N THR A 253 -15.21 61.07 -53.12
CA THR A 253 -15.88 60.20 -52.14
C THR A 253 -15.36 58.76 -52.17
N ALA A 254 -14.80 58.31 -53.30
CA ALA A 254 -14.17 56.99 -53.44
C ALA A 254 -12.82 56.89 -52.69
N SER A 255 -12.02 57.95 -52.66
CA SER A 255 -10.74 57.98 -51.92
C SER A 255 -10.98 57.90 -50.41
N GLU A 256 -11.97 58.64 -49.90
CA GLU A 256 -12.40 58.59 -48.49
C GLU A 256 -12.94 57.20 -48.11
N ALA A 257 -13.72 56.57 -48.99
CA ALA A 257 -14.19 55.20 -48.78
C ALA A 257 -13.03 54.19 -48.70
N MET A 258 -12.03 54.28 -49.59
CA MET A 258 -10.86 53.39 -49.55
C MET A 258 -9.95 53.61 -48.33
N ILE A 259 -9.81 54.85 -47.83
CA ILE A 259 -9.12 55.12 -46.57
C ILE A 259 -9.87 54.46 -45.41
N THR A 260 -11.21 54.55 -45.41
CA THR A 260 -12.07 53.92 -44.41
C THR A 260 -11.92 52.38 -44.43
N ASP A 261 -11.91 51.76 -45.61
CA ASP A 261 -11.69 50.31 -45.75
C ASP A 261 -10.30 49.88 -45.22
N ILE A 262 -9.25 50.67 -45.47
CA ILE A 262 -7.89 50.39 -44.95
C ILE A 262 -7.87 50.45 -43.42
N ASP A 263 -8.55 51.44 -42.83
CA ASP A 263 -8.63 51.58 -41.38
C ASP A 263 -9.45 50.44 -40.75
N GLU A 264 -10.49 49.96 -41.43
CA GLU A 264 -11.24 48.77 -41.00
C GLU A 264 -10.36 47.51 -41.03
N ILE A 265 -9.57 47.31 -42.09
CA ILE A 265 -8.63 46.18 -42.20
C ILE A 265 -7.56 46.25 -41.10
N ASP A 266 -6.96 47.41 -40.82
CA ASP A 266 -5.98 47.55 -39.72
C ASP A 266 -6.63 47.27 -38.36
N GLY A 267 -7.89 47.68 -38.17
CA GLY A 267 -8.70 47.35 -36.99
C GLY A 267 -8.90 45.85 -36.81
N VAL A 268 -9.30 45.14 -37.87
CA VAL A 268 -9.48 43.67 -37.85
C VAL A 268 -8.16 42.95 -37.57
N ILE A 269 -7.05 43.38 -38.18
CA ILE A 269 -5.72 42.83 -37.92
C ILE A 269 -5.33 43.05 -36.45
N GLY A 270 -5.61 44.23 -35.90
CA GLY A 270 -5.39 44.54 -34.50
C GLY A 270 -6.16 43.62 -33.56
N GLN A 271 -7.47 43.42 -33.79
CA GLN A 271 -8.30 42.53 -32.98
C GLN A 271 -7.83 41.07 -33.05
N PHE A 272 -7.45 40.58 -34.23
CA PHE A 272 -6.94 39.22 -34.39
C PHE A 272 -5.61 39.00 -33.66
N LEU A 273 -4.71 40.00 -33.70
CA LEU A 273 -3.46 39.97 -32.93
C LEU A 273 -3.69 39.98 -31.43
N ASP A 274 -4.59 40.83 -30.97
CA ASP A 274 -4.91 40.97 -29.56
C ASP A 274 -5.52 39.66 -29.02
N PHE A 275 -6.36 38.98 -29.82
CA PHE A 275 -6.85 37.64 -29.51
C PHE A 275 -5.72 36.60 -29.43
N ALA A 276 -4.86 36.54 -30.44
CA ALA A 276 -3.74 35.59 -30.51
C ALA A 276 -2.72 35.78 -29.38
N ARG A 277 -2.56 37.01 -28.89
CA ARG A 277 -1.67 37.33 -27.76
C ARG A 277 -2.34 37.04 -26.40
N SER A 278 -3.67 37.04 -26.32
CA SER A 278 -4.40 36.80 -25.07
C SER A 278 -4.27 35.37 -24.54
N GLU A 279 -4.07 34.38 -25.43
CA GLU A 279 -3.83 32.98 -25.04
C GLU A 279 -2.51 32.78 -24.30
N THR A 280 -1.54 33.70 -24.47
CA THR A 280 -0.21 33.65 -23.82
C THR A 280 -0.02 34.71 -22.73
N GLY A 281 -1.02 35.57 -22.48
CA GLY A 281 -0.93 36.68 -21.54
C GLY A 281 -0.89 36.23 -20.08
N ASP A 282 -0.02 36.84 -19.28
CA ASP A 282 0.08 36.58 -17.85
C ASP A 282 -1.20 37.04 -17.15
N LYS A 283 -1.98 36.07 -16.62
CA LYS A 283 -3.22 36.34 -15.89
C LYS A 283 -2.87 36.70 -14.46
N SER A 284 -2.59 37.98 -14.23
CA SER A 284 -2.39 38.53 -12.89
C SER A 284 -3.72 38.75 -12.16
N GLU A 285 -3.68 38.75 -10.83
CA GLU A 285 -4.81 39.18 -10.00
C GLU A 285 -5.05 40.68 -10.23
N ASN A 286 -6.20 41.00 -10.82
CA ASN A 286 -6.60 42.37 -11.14
C ASN A 286 -7.95 42.69 -10.50
N ASP A 287 -8.15 43.95 -10.09
CA ASP A 287 -9.44 44.43 -9.61
C ASP A 287 -10.37 44.70 -10.81
N LEU A 288 -11.55 44.08 -10.77
CA LEU A 288 -12.58 44.23 -11.79
C LEU A 288 -13.20 45.65 -11.75
N ASN A 289 -13.26 46.28 -10.58
CA ASN A 289 -13.77 47.63 -10.43
C ASN A 289 -12.87 48.65 -11.15
N GLU A 290 -11.55 48.52 -11.02
CA GLU A 290 -10.61 49.38 -11.75
C GLU A 290 -10.73 49.22 -13.28
N LEU A 291 -10.95 48.00 -13.76
CA LEU A 291 -11.19 47.76 -15.19
C LEU A 291 -12.48 48.46 -15.66
N LEU A 292 -13.54 48.38 -14.86
CA LEU A 292 -14.82 49.05 -15.17
C LEU A 292 -14.65 50.57 -15.19
N ASP A 293 -13.87 51.15 -14.28
CA ASP A 293 -13.56 52.57 -14.26
C ASP A 293 -12.81 53.03 -15.51
N ASP A 294 -11.80 52.26 -15.95
CA ASP A 294 -11.09 52.51 -17.20
C ASP A 294 -12.04 52.47 -18.41
N LEU A 295 -12.97 51.50 -18.45
CA LEU A 295 -14.00 51.39 -19.48
C LEU A 295 -14.99 52.57 -19.47
N ALA A 296 -15.43 53.03 -18.30
CA ALA A 296 -16.27 54.24 -18.20
C ALA A 296 -15.54 55.45 -18.75
N GLY A 297 -14.28 55.63 -18.33
CA GLY A 297 -13.45 56.73 -18.77
C GLY A 297 -13.25 56.72 -20.28
N HIS A 298 -13.11 55.54 -20.89
CA HIS A 298 -13.07 55.38 -22.34
C HIS A 298 -14.39 55.80 -23.01
N TYR A 299 -15.53 55.25 -22.60
CA TYR A 299 -16.83 55.57 -23.21
C TYR A 299 -17.30 57.01 -22.97
N ALA A 300 -16.95 57.59 -21.82
CA ALA A 300 -17.22 59.00 -21.51
C ALA A 300 -16.49 59.93 -22.49
N ARG A 301 -15.26 59.59 -22.91
CA ARG A 301 -14.51 60.34 -23.95
C ARG A 301 -15.17 60.25 -25.33
N LEU A 302 -15.88 59.17 -25.61
CA LEU A 302 -16.71 59.01 -26.82
C LEU A 302 -18.10 59.67 -26.71
N GLY A 303 -18.35 60.45 -25.65
CA GLY A 303 -19.64 61.12 -25.43
C GLY A 303 -20.78 60.19 -24.95
N ARG A 304 -20.48 58.94 -24.62
CA ARG A 304 -21.44 57.97 -24.08
C ARG A 304 -21.45 58.07 -22.55
N LYS A 305 -22.62 58.31 -21.94
CA LYS A 305 -22.77 58.22 -20.48
C LYS A 305 -22.93 56.78 -20.06
N VAL A 306 -21.95 56.25 -19.34
CA VAL A 306 -22.01 54.94 -18.69
C VAL A 306 -21.85 55.16 -17.19
N SER A 307 -22.70 54.51 -16.40
CA SER A 307 -22.67 54.59 -14.93
C SER A 307 -22.72 53.19 -14.35
N PHE A 308 -21.88 52.92 -13.37
CA PHE A 308 -21.87 51.66 -12.62
C PHE A 308 -21.92 51.93 -11.12
N ARG A 309 -22.26 50.90 -10.36
CA ARG A 309 -22.24 50.92 -8.90
C ARG A 309 -21.27 49.84 -8.43
N HIS A 310 -20.14 50.25 -7.88
CA HIS A 310 -19.15 49.32 -7.34
C HIS A 310 -19.73 48.50 -6.20
N GLN A 311 -19.30 47.25 -6.13
CA GLN A 311 -19.41 46.41 -4.95
C GLN A 311 -18.02 45.88 -4.63
N PRO A 312 -17.70 45.61 -3.36
CA PRO A 312 -16.47 44.93 -3.00
C PRO A 312 -16.45 43.57 -3.68
N MET A 313 -15.55 43.40 -4.64
CA MET A 313 -15.35 42.17 -5.40
C MET A 313 -13.96 41.62 -5.10
N PRO A 314 -13.80 40.29 -5.03
CA PRO A 314 -12.47 39.70 -4.95
C PRO A 314 -11.67 40.00 -6.22
N ALA A 315 -10.34 40.00 -6.12
CA ALA A 315 -9.48 40.11 -7.29
C ALA A 315 -9.69 38.90 -8.21
N PHE A 316 -9.72 39.13 -9.52
CA PHE A 316 -9.90 38.09 -10.53
C PHE A 316 -8.63 37.94 -11.36
N ALA A 317 -8.25 36.71 -11.68
CA ALA A 317 -7.13 36.41 -12.56
C ALA A 317 -7.55 36.56 -14.02
N PHE A 318 -7.27 37.71 -14.63
CA PHE A 318 -7.52 37.98 -16.05
C PHE A 318 -6.40 38.85 -16.64
N ALA A 319 -6.17 38.75 -17.94
CA ALA A 319 -5.22 39.63 -18.63
C ALA A 319 -5.88 40.99 -18.91
N ARG A 320 -5.26 42.10 -18.52
CA ARG A 320 -5.71 43.44 -18.92
C ARG A 320 -5.42 43.67 -20.41
N MET A 321 -6.46 43.87 -21.20
CA MET A 321 -6.34 44.35 -22.58
C MET A 321 -6.49 45.87 -22.58
N ALA A 322 -5.73 46.55 -23.45
CA ALA A 322 -5.92 47.98 -23.65
C ALA A 322 -7.29 48.22 -24.29
N VAL A 323 -8.15 48.98 -23.61
CA VAL A 323 -9.42 49.45 -24.16
C VAL A 323 -9.08 50.52 -25.20
N ARG A 324 -9.13 50.16 -26.49
CA ARG A 324 -8.84 51.04 -27.63
C ARG A 324 -10.09 51.65 -28.22
#